data_AF-A0AAD4HE39-F1
#
_entry.id   AF-A0AAD4HE39-F1
#
_cell.length_a   1.000
_cell.length_b   1.000
_cell.length_c   1.000
_cell.angle_alpha   90.00
_cell.angle_beta   90.00
_cell.angle_gamma   90.00
#
_symmetry.space_group_name_H-M   'P 1'
#
loop_
_entity.id
_entity.type
_entity.pdbx_description
1 polymer ?
#
loop_
_entity_poly.entity_id
_entity_poly.type
_entity_poly.pdbx_seq_one_letter_code
_entity_poly.pdbx_strand_id
1 'polypeptide(L)'
;HKDAFELAKVLHRDLGVGNIVIYKGKGYLIDWDLAKLVNIHGPRQTTRTGTWQFMSVYLVEHKYAIYLVKDDLESSFYIVLWTTLKYKET
;
A
#
# COMPACT_ATOMS: atom_id res chain seq x y z
N HIS A 1 -9.35 -0.29 0.45
CA HIS A 1 -8.48 -1.44 0.16
C HIS A 1 -9.28 -2.72 -0.05
N LYS A 2 -10.01 -3.22 0.97
CA LYS A 2 -10.81 -4.46 0.91
C LYS A 2 -11.58 -4.66 -0.40
N ASP A 3 -12.43 -3.71 -0.79
CA ASP A 3 -13.27 -3.83 -2.00
C ASP A 3 -12.43 -3.95 -3.28
N ALA A 4 -11.32 -3.21 -3.40
CA ALA A 4 -10.43 -3.30 -4.54
C ALA A 4 -9.77 -4.69 -4.64
N PHE A 5 -9.40 -5.28 -3.51
CA PHE A 5 -8.81 -6.62 -3.48
C PHE A 5 -9.86 -7.72 -3.71
N GLU A 6 -11.00 -7.67 -3.01
CA GLU A 6 -12.01 -8.73 -3.04
C GLU A 6 -12.83 -8.71 -4.33
N LEU A 7 -13.28 -7.52 -4.77
CA LEU A 7 -14.18 -7.36 -5.92
C LEU A 7 -13.41 -7.15 -7.23
N ALA A 8 -12.41 -6.26 -7.22
CA ALA A 8 -11.69 -5.90 -8.45
C ALA A 8 -10.41 -6.73 -8.68
N LYS A 9 -9.96 -7.52 -7.69
CA LYS A 9 -8.70 -8.28 -7.72
C LYS A 9 -7.48 -7.40 -8.02
N VAL A 10 -7.43 -6.19 -7.43
CA VAL A 10 -6.36 -5.22 -7.60
C VAL A 10 -5.59 -5.00 -6.29
N LEU A 11 -4.27 -4.91 -6.38
CA LEU A 11 -3.36 -4.43 -5.34
C LEU A 11 -3.00 -2.97 -5.60
N HIS A 12 -2.91 -2.16 -4.55
CA HIS A 12 -2.62 -0.72 -4.70
C HIS A 12 -1.13 -0.46 -4.91
N ARG A 13 -0.27 -1.11 -4.11
CA ARG A 13 1.19 -1.10 -4.24
C ARG A 13 1.91 0.21 -3.93
N ASP A 14 1.17 1.22 -3.49
CA ASP A 14 1.71 2.52 -3.07
C ASP A 14 0.85 3.15 -1.98
N LEU A 15 0.77 2.47 -0.85
CA LEU A 15 0.05 3.00 0.29
C LEU A 15 0.95 3.98 1.06
N GLY A 16 0.42 5.16 1.30
CA GLY A 16 1.01 6.17 2.16
C GLY A 16 -0.05 7.12 2.68
N VAL A 17 0.28 7.90 3.73
CA VAL A 17 -0.65 8.88 4.31
C VAL A 17 -1.19 9.90 3.30
N GLY A 18 -0.40 10.23 2.27
CA GLY A 18 -0.81 11.14 1.19
C GLY A 18 -1.83 10.53 0.23
N ASN A 19 -1.94 9.20 0.18
CA ASN A 19 -2.81 8.47 -0.74
C ASN A 19 -4.14 8.07 -0.10
N ILE A 20 -4.43 8.60 1.09
CA ILE A 20 -5.67 8.38 1.84
C ILE A 20 -6.42 9.70 2.01
N VAL A 21 -7.59 9.80 1.40
CA VAL A 21 -8.50 10.94 1.59
C VAL A 21 -9.62 10.53 2.54
N ILE A 22 -9.83 11.33 3.59
CA ILE A 22 -10.96 11.13 4.50
C ILE A 22 -12.09 12.06 4.08
N TYR A 23 -13.22 11.49 3.66
CA TYR A 23 -14.42 12.23 3.31
C TYR A 23 -15.63 11.67 4.03
N LYS A 24 -16.32 12.51 4.81
CA LYS A 24 -17.50 12.16 5.63
C LYS A 24 -17.27 10.92 6.51
N GLY A 25 -16.13 10.88 7.22
CA GLY A 25 -15.77 9.78 8.12
C GLY A 25 -15.38 8.47 7.42
N LYS A 26 -15.24 8.47 6.09
CA LYS A 26 -14.81 7.31 5.30
C LYS A 26 -13.45 7.58 4.67
N GLY A 27 -12.56 6.60 4.74
CA GLY A 27 -11.26 6.64 4.05
C GLY A 27 -11.38 6.11 2.63
N TYR A 28 -10.85 6.88 1.67
CA TYR A 28 -10.76 6.53 0.26
C TYR A 28 -9.29 6.46 -0.16
N LEU A 29 -8.93 5.45 -0.93
CA LEU A 29 -7.61 5.34 -1.55
C LEU A 29 -7.62 6.06 -2.90
N ILE A 30 -6.60 6.89 -3.11
CA ILE A 30 -6.34 7.61 -4.36
C ILE A 30 -4.97 7.20 -4.90
N ASP A 31 -4.61 7.68 -6.10
CA ASP A 31 -3.30 7.44 -6.74
C ASP A 31 -3.03 5.95 -7.03
N TRP A 32 -3.74 5.42 -8.04
CA TRP A 32 -3.70 4.01 -8.44
C TRP A 32 -2.69 3.72 -9.57
N ASP A 33 -1.76 4.62 -9.85
CA ASP A 33 -0.86 4.52 -11.01
C ASP A 33 0.10 3.31 -10.93
N LEU A 34 0.39 2.84 -9.70
CA LEU A 34 1.22 1.67 -9.44
C LEU A 34 0.41 0.37 -9.22
N ALA A 35 -0.92 0.46 -9.33
CA ALA A 35 -1.82 -0.66 -9.05
C ALA A 35 -1.63 -1.82 -10.03
N LYS A 36 -1.87 -3.04 -9.55
CA LYS A 36 -1.71 -4.24 -10.36
C LYS A 36 -2.77 -5.29 -10.04
N LEU A 37 -3.25 -5.98 -11.08
CA LEU A 37 -4.15 -7.12 -10.92
C LEU A 37 -3.42 -8.31 -10.27
N VAL A 38 -4.05 -8.93 -9.28
CA VAL A 38 -3.50 -10.02 -8.45
C VAL A 38 -3.03 -11.22 -9.31
N ASN A 39 -3.72 -11.50 -10.42
CA ASN A 39 -3.46 -12.68 -11.25
C ASN A 39 -2.58 -12.38 -12.47
N ILE A 40 -2.23 -11.12 -12.75
CA ILE A 40 -1.42 -10.79 -13.92
C ILE A 40 0.06 -10.84 -13.56
N HIS A 41 0.71 -11.92 -13.99
CA HIS A 41 2.16 -12.09 -13.90
C HIS A 41 2.83 -11.38 -15.09
N GLY A 42 2.77 -10.04 -15.11
CA GLY A 42 3.55 -9.22 -16.04
C GLY A 42 5.04 -9.18 -15.68
N PRO A 43 5.91 -8.67 -16.58
CA PRO A 43 7.35 -8.59 -16.35
C PRO A 43 7.65 -7.98 -14.97
N ARG A 44 8.60 -8.62 -14.28
CA ARG A 44 9.00 -8.28 -12.91
C ARG A 44 9.41 -6.80 -12.89
N GLN A 45 8.78 -5.99 -12.04
CA GLN A 45 9.20 -4.60 -11.89
C GLN A 45 10.60 -4.61 -11.25
N THR A 46 11.61 -4.24 -12.04
CA THR A 46 13.01 -4.19 -11.61
C THR A 46 13.32 -3.01 -10.70
N THR A 47 12.46 -1.99 -10.75
CA THR A 47 12.52 -0.78 -9.94
C THR A 47 11.58 -0.90 -8.74
N ARG A 48 12.12 -0.65 -7.54
CA ARG A 48 11.34 -0.57 -6.30
C ARG A 48 10.55 0.75 -6.31
N THR A 49 9.26 0.68 -6.59
CA THR A 49 8.33 1.82 -6.64
C THR A 49 7.46 1.86 -5.39
N GLY A 50 6.88 3.02 -5.09
CA GLY A 50 5.99 3.25 -3.95
C GLY A 50 6.67 3.93 -2.76
N THR A 51 5.86 4.29 -1.76
CA THR A 51 6.27 5.08 -0.60
C THR A 51 7.14 4.26 0.36
N TRP A 52 8.46 4.49 0.31
CA TRP A 52 9.45 3.67 1.03
C TRP A 52 9.20 3.56 2.53
N GLN A 53 8.77 4.64 3.19
CA GLN A 53 8.54 4.68 4.64
C GLN A 53 7.46 3.72 5.13
N PHE A 54 6.53 3.35 4.25
CA PHE A 54 5.43 2.43 4.57
C PHE A 54 5.55 1.11 3.82
N MET A 55 6.63 0.88 3.08
CA MET A 55 6.84 -0.37 2.35
C MET A 55 7.01 -1.53 3.34
N SER A 56 6.43 -2.69 3.01
CA SER A 56 6.62 -3.90 3.83
C SER A 56 8.09 -4.27 3.93
N VAL A 57 8.50 -4.83 5.08
CA VAL A 57 9.88 -5.27 5.32
C VAL A 57 10.31 -6.27 4.25
N TYR A 58 9.40 -7.18 3.87
CA TYR A 58 9.68 -8.19 2.86
C TYR A 58 10.10 -7.58 1.52
N LEU A 59 9.40 -6.55 1.05
CA LEU A 59 9.73 -5.82 -0.19
C LEU A 59 10.98 -4.94 -0.05
N VAL A 60 11.26 -4.45 1.16
CA VAL A 60 12.48 -3.68 1.44
C VAL A 60 13.72 -4.58 1.34
N GLU A 61 13.67 -5.76 1.95
CA GLU A 61 14.79 -6.72 1.99
C GLU A 61 14.99 -7.46 0.67
N HIS A 62 13.90 -7.76 -0.04
CA HIS A 62 13.92 -8.56 -1.26
C HIS A 62 13.56 -7.68 -2.46
N LYS A 63 14.58 -7.04 -3.06
CA LYS A 63 14.42 -6.12 -4.22
C LYS A 63 13.54 -6.67 -5.35
N TYR A 64 13.48 -7.98 -5.48
CA TYR A 64 12.77 -8.65 -6.55
C TYR A 64 11.54 -9.44 -6.08
N ALA A 65 11.11 -9.30 -4.82
CA ALA A 65 9.93 -9.98 -4.32
C ALA A 65 8.66 -9.63 -5.13
N ILE A 66 7.73 -10.57 -5.15
CA ILE A 66 6.41 -10.36 -5.73
C ILE A 66 5.58 -9.61 -4.70
N TYR A 67 4.96 -8.52 -5.14
CA TYR A 67 4.03 -7.75 -4.32
C TYR A 67 2.74 -8.54 -4.10
N LEU A 68 2.33 -8.70 -2.85
CA LEU A 68 1.14 -9.44 -2.43
C LEU A 68 0.21 -8.56 -1.58
N VAL A 69 -1.01 -9.05 -1.34
CA VAL A 69 -1.98 -8.36 -0.46
C VAL A 69 -1.43 -8.14 0.95
N LYS A 70 -0.57 -9.05 1.45
CA LYS A 70 0.05 -8.93 2.77
C LYS A 70 0.94 -7.69 2.88
N ASP A 71 1.59 -7.30 1.78
CA ASP A 71 2.43 -6.12 1.73
C ASP A 71 1.59 -4.83 1.86
N ASP A 72 0.47 -4.74 1.14
CA ASP A 72 -0.47 -3.61 1.31
C ASP A 72 -1.05 -3.55 2.74
N LEU A 73 -1.30 -4.70 3.38
CA LEU A 73 -1.78 -4.75 4.77
C LEU A 73 -0.70 -4.29 5.76
N GLU A 74 0.56 -4.68 5.56
CA GLU A 74 1.69 -4.23 6.37
C GLU A 74 1.93 -2.72 6.20
N SER A 75 1.82 -2.20 4.98
CA SER A 75 1.83 -0.75 4.73
C SER A 75 0.71 -0.03 5.46
N SER A 76 -0.50 -0.60 5.47
CA SER A 76 -1.64 -0.03 6.21
C SER A 76 -1.35 0.02 7.72
N PHE A 77 -0.70 -1.01 8.27
CA PHE A 77 -0.27 -1.01 9.67
C PHE A 77 0.74 0.10 9.96
N TYR A 78 1.78 0.25 9.12
CA TYR A 78 2.79 1.31 9.32
C TYR A 78 2.19 2.72 9.21
N ILE A 79 1.23 2.93 8.33
CA ILE A 79 0.50 4.20 8.22
C ILE A 79 -0.23 4.52 9.53
N VAL A 80 -0.99 3.57 10.09
CA VAL A 80 -1.71 3.77 11.36
C VAL A 80 -0.75 4.02 12.51
N LEU A 81 0.32 3.22 12.61
CA LEU A 81 1.34 3.36 13.64
C LEU A 81 2.01 4.74 13.59
N TRP A 82 2.50 5.14 12.42
CA TRP A 82 3.16 6.42 12.23
C TRP A 82 2.23 7.59 12.51
N THR A 83 0.97 7.53 12.03
CA THR A 83 -0.02 8.58 12.26
C THR A 83 -0.33 8.73 13.75
N THR A 84 -0.49 7.60 14.45
CA THR A 84 -0.74 7.58 15.90
C THR A 84 0.42 8.20 16.67
N LEU A 85 1.66 7.89 16.29
CA LEU A 85 2.85 8.43 16.96
C LEU A 85 3.07 9.91 16.63
N LYS A 86 2.87 10.32 15.37
CA LYS A 86 3.12 11.69 14.92
C LYS A 86 2.15 12.71 15.50
N TYR A 87 0.87 12.34 15.61
CA TYR A 87 -0.18 13.22 16.09
C TYR A 87 -0.64 12.91 17.52
N LYS A 88 0.15 12.14 18.27
CA LYS A 88 -0.04 12.00 19.70
C LYS A 88 0.12 13.37 20.36
N GLU A 89 -0.89 13.83 21.09
CA GLU A 89 -0.74 14.99 21.97
C GLU A 89 0.30 14.66 23.05
N THR A 90 1.37 15.46 23.09
CA THR A 90 2.37 15.49 24.17
C THR A 90 1.92 16.42 25.28
#